data_AF-A0A4P7N5U5-F1
#
_entry.id   AF-A0A4P7N5U5-F1
#
_cell.length_a   1.000
_cell.length_b   1.000
_cell.length_c   1.000
_cell.angle_alpha   90.00
_cell.angle_beta   90.00
_cell.angle_gamma   90.00
#
_symmetry.space_group_name_H-M   'P 1'
#
loop_
_entity.id
_entity.type
_entity.pdbx_description
1 polymer ?
#
loop_
_entity_poly.entity_id
_entity_poly.type
_entity_poly.pdbx_seq_one_letter_code
_entity_poly.pdbx_strand_id
1 'polypeptide(L)'
;MATSNSQGPAGDLALEILAALDSKGQPLLTADAFPDAKFVEVKSALDRLGSRSMITYKTIERDEYTLEPEAEQIAANGSHEARVFEALRQAVEGLSVAELEEAVGDKSVTKLGQGKAFKEKWISKSKDGKKLMAVAESIKDTTREQLLEIQSTHTHPDAKVLTELKKRKLIKPQKVISFEVSKGDKFALEITKEETDLTADMLASGAWKTATFKPYNFDALGAAQDAGALHPLSKVRSEFRQIFFEMGFEEMPTDKYVESGFWNFDALFVPQQHPARDLQDTFYISDPKAAAPPKARDADDKSNYDEYWQNVRQVHETGKFGSIGYRYPWSPDESLRLVLRTHTTAISTAMLHKLASQKGPDGRPPPARYFSIDRVFRNETVDATHLAEFHQVEGVIADYGLTLGGLMEFMDIFFGKMGLTGLQYKPAYNPYTEPSMEIFAYHQGLGKLVEIGNSGMFRPEMLESMGLPRDMRVYGWGLSLERPTMIKYAISNIRELLGHKVDLNFIATNPAVRLDKD
;
A
#
# COMPACT_ATOMS: atom_id res chain seq x y z
N MET A 1 1.30 -45.38 -1.64
CA MET A 1 1.67 -45.96 -0.33
C MET A 1 1.51 -44.86 0.70
N ALA A 2 0.34 -44.77 1.33
CA ALA A 2 0.08 -43.83 2.41
C ALA A 2 0.33 -44.57 3.73
N THR A 3 1.34 -44.15 4.47
CA THR A 3 1.66 -44.67 5.80
C THR A 3 0.60 -44.23 6.79
N SER A 4 -0.17 -45.20 7.27
CA SER A 4 -1.13 -45.07 8.36
C SER A 4 -0.39 -44.72 9.66
N ASN A 5 -0.55 -43.49 10.13
CA ASN A 5 -0.21 -43.14 11.50
C ASN A 5 -1.37 -43.56 12.41
N SER A 6 -1.30 -44.81 12.89
CA SER A 6 -2.19 -45.32 13.94
C SER A 6 -1.66 -44.87 15.31
N GLN A 7 -2.10 -43.70 15.77
CA GLN A 7 -2.21 -43.44 17.22
C GLN A 7 -3.70 -43.53 17.57
N GLY A 8 -4.06 -44.53 18.38
CA GLY A 8 -5.40 -44.66 18.94
C GLY A 8 -5.74 -43.47 19.85
N PRO A 9 -7.03 -43.17 20.06
CA PRO A 9 -7.47 -41.90 20.61
C PRO A 9 -7.12 -41.81 22.10
N ALA A 10 -6.31 -40.82 22.47
CA ALA A 10 -6.50 -40.15 23.75
C ALA A 10 -7.97 -39.67 23.76
N GLY A 11 -8.72 -39.99 24.82
CA GLY A 11 -10.16 -39.76 24.89
C GLY A 11 -10.53 -38.32 24.53
N ASP A 12 -11.69 -38.14 23.89
CA ASP A 12 -12.22 -36.80 23.60
C ASP A 12 -12.47 -36.10 24.94
N LEU A 13 -11.54 -35.22 25.33
CA LEU A 13 -11.58 -34.47 26.59
C LEU A 13 -12.92 -33.75 26.80
N ALA A 14 -13.64 -33.40 25.73
CA ALA A 14 -14.99 -32.84 25.85
C ALA A 14 -16.00 -33.86 26.43
N LEU A 15 -15.95 -35.12 25.99
CA LEU A 15 -16.80 -36.18 26.55
C LEU A 15 -16.40 -36.52 27.99
N GLU A 16 -15.10 -36.53 28.28
CA GLU A 16 -14.59 -36.74 29.65
C GLU A 16 -15.04 -35.63 30.60
N ILE A 17 -15.02 -34.36 30.16
CA ILE A 17 -15.55 -33.22 30.92
C ILE A 17 -17.04 -33.38 31.19
N LEU A 18 -17.84 -33.79 30.18
CA LEU A 18 -19.28 -34.03 30.37
C LEU A 18 -19.55 -35.15 31.38
N ALA A 19 -18.81 -36.26 31.29
CA ALA A 19 -18.92 -37.37 32.23
C ALA A 19 -18.48 -36.99 33.66
N ALA A 20 -17.41 -36.21 33.79
CA ALA A 20 -16.94 -35.70 35.08
C ALA A 20 -17.95 -34.73 35.70
N LEU A 21 -18.57 -33.87 34.90
CA LEU A 21 -19.59 -32.91 35.34
C LEU A 21 -20.89 -33.60 35.77
N ASP A 22 -21.19 -34.78 35.23
CA ASP A 22 -22.33 -35.60 35.63
C ASP A 22 -22.07 -36.37 36.93
N SER A 23 -20.86 -36.92 37.09
CA SER A 23 -20.51 -37.82 38.19
C SER A 23 -19.97 -37.13 39.45
N LYS A 24 -19.24 -36.01 39.34
CA LYS A 24 -18.51 -35.37 40.46
C LYS A 24 -19.23 -34.17 41.09
N GLY A 25 -20.48 -33.90 40.71
CA GLY A 25 -21.23 -32.73 41.19
C GLY A 25 -20.76 -31.42 40.56
N GLN A 26 -21.49 -30.33 40.83
CA GLN A 26 -21.22 -29.01 40.26
C GLN A 26 -20.97 -27.97 41.35
N PRO A 27 -20.08 -26.99 41.10
CA PRO A 27 -19.29 -26.80 39.87
C PRO A 27 -18.02 -27.68 39.81
N LEU A 28 -17.59 -28.04 38.60
CA LEU A 28 -16.38 -28.83 38.34
C LEU A 28 -15.19 -27.90 38.10
N LEU A 29 -14.14 -28.04 38.91
CA LEU A 29 -12.87 -27.34 38.69
C LEU A 29 -11.97 -28.17 37.77
N THR A 30 -11.60 -27.61 36.61
CA THR A 30 -10.78 -28.34 35.62
C THR A 30 -9.38 -28.66 36.14
N ALA A 31 -8.82 -27.83 37.03
CA ALA A 31 -7.52 -28.07 37.64
C ALA A 31 -7.51 -29.32 38.53
N ASP A 32 -8.62 -29.61 39.22
CA ASP A 32 -8.73 -30.77 40.11
C ASP A 32 -9.12 -32.03 39.35
N ALA A 33 -9.99 -31.88 38.34
CA ALA A 33 -10.51 -33.00 37.57
C ALA A 33 -9.54 -33.50 36.50
N PHE A 34 -8.71 -32.60 35.94
CA PHE A 34 -7.80 -32.86 34.83
C PHE A 34 -6.44 -32.17 35.04
N PRO A 35 -5.68 -32.52 36.10
CA PRO A 35 -4.43 -31.82 36.46
C PRO A 35 -3.34 -31.95 35.39
N ASP A 36 -3.32 -33.04 34.62
CA ASP A 36 -2.31 -33.30 33.58
C ASP A 36 -2.71 -32.76 32.19
N ALA A 37 -3.94 -32.25 32.03
CA ALA A 37 -4.43 -31.77 30.73
C ALA A 37 -3.86 -30.40 30.38
N LYS A 38 -3.45 -30.22 29.12
CA LYS A 38 -2.89 -28.93 28.67
C LYS A 38 -4.00 -27.88 28.58
N PHE A 39 -3.67 -26.64 28.95
CA PHE A 39 -4.59 -25.50 28.87
C PHE A 39 -5.33 -25.39 27.52
N VAL A 40 -4.59 -25.54 26.41
CA VAL A 40 -5.17 -25.41 25.05
C VAL A 40 -6.21 -26.50 24.77
N GLU A 41 -5.98 -27.71 25.25
CA GLU A 41 -6.89 -28.85 25.08
C GLU A 41 -8.17 -28.65 25.90
N VAL A 42 -8.02 -28.26 27.17
CA VAL A 42 -9.15 -27.95 28.06
C VAL A 42 -9.98 -26.79 27.49
N LYS A 43 -9.33 -25.68 27.10
CA LYS A 43 -10.02 -24.51 26.55
C LYS A 43 -10.79 -24.83 25.27
N SER A 44 -10.17 -25.55 24.34
CA SER A 44 -10.80 -25.99 23.09
C SER A 44 -12.03 -26.87 23.35
N ALA A 45 -11.92 -27.82 24.29
CA ALA A 45 -13.03 -28.67 24.69
C ALA A 45 -14.18 -27.85 25.31
N LEU A 46 -13.87 -26.91 26.21
CA LEU A 46 -14.86 -26.04 26.83
C LEU A 46 -15.54 -25.11 25.83
N ASP A 47 -14.81 -24.51 24.89
CA ASP A 47 -15.38 -23.66 23.83
C ASP A 47 -16.30 -24.46 22.90
N ARG A 48 -15.92 -25.70 22.57
CA ARG A 48 -16.75 -26.61 21.77
C ARG A 48 -18.05 -27.00 22.49
N LEU A 49 -18.01 -27.24 23.80
CA LEU A 49 -19.21 -27.56 24.60
C LEU A 49 -20.06 -26.31 24.88
N GLY A 50 -19.42 -25.18 25.13
CA GLY A 50 -20.06 -23.89 25.40
C GLY A 50 -20.79 -23.31 24.20
N SER A 51 -20.20 -23.41 22.99
CA SER A 51 -20.86 -23.00 21.74
C SER A 51 -22.13 -23.80 21.43
N ARG A 52 -22.28 -24.99 22.02
CA ARG A 52 -23.49 -25.83 21.95
C ARG A 52 -24.43 -25.65 23.15
N SER A 53 -24.10 -24.73 24.06
CA SER A 53 -24.82 -24.51 25.32
C SER A 53 -24.93 -25.76 26.21
N MET A 54 -24.03 -26.74 26.04
CA MET A 54 -24.00 -27.96 26.86
C MET A 54 -23.43 -27.70 28.25
N ILE A 55 -22.53 -26.72 28.35
CA ILE A 55 -21.93 -26.24 29.59
C ILE A 55 -21.95 -24.71 29.62
N THR A 56 -21.77 -24.16 30.81
CA THR A 56 -21.30 -22.78 31.03
C THR A 56 -20.03 -22.86 31.85
N TYR A 57 -19.05 -22.01 31.59
CA TYR A 57 -17.83 -22.01 32.39
C TYR A 57 -17.35 -20.59 32.70
N LYS A 58 -16.65 -20.44 33.82
CA LYS A 58 -15.99 -19.20 34.23
C LYS A 58 -14.49 -19.41 34.26
N THR A 59 -13.74 -18.43 33.79
CA THR A 59 -12.28 -18.42 33.87
C THR A 59 -11.85 -18.01 35.28
N ILE A 60 -11.01 -18.82 35.91
CA ILE A 60 -10.33 -18.52 37.17
C ILE A 60 -8.87 -18.26 36.83
N GLU A 61 -8.38 -17.08 37.16
CA GLU A 61 -6.96 -16.72 37.03
C GLU A 61 -6.31 -16.71 38.41
N ARG A 62 -5.21 -17.44 38.55
CA ARG A 62 -4.34 -17.38 39.72
C ARG A 62 -2.93 -16.98 39.28
N ASP A 63 -2.39 -15.97 39.94
CA ASP A 63 -0.98 -15.62 39.80
C ASP A 63 -0.17 -16.55 40.70
N GLU A 64 0.71 -17.33 40.08
CA GLU A 64 1.68 -18.17 40.74
C GLU A 64 3.11 -17.70 40.40
N TYR A 65 4.07 -18.14 41.20
CA TYR A 65 5.48 -17.80 41.03
C TYR A 65 6.32 -19.05 40.97
N THR A 66 7.17 -19.10 39.95
CA THR A 66 8.21 -20.12 39.83
C THR A 66 9.57 -19.50 40.15
N LEU A 67 10.46 -20.28 40.76
CA LEU A 67 11.82 -19.84 41.04
C LEU A 67 12.59 -19.77 39.72
N GLU A 68 13.43 -18.75 39.57
CA GLU A 68 14.44 -18.68 38.52
C GLU A 68 15.68 -19.50 38.93
N PRO A 69 16.54 -19.93 37.99
CA PRO A 69 17.68 -20.81 38.31
C PRO A 69 18.60 -20.29 39.43
N GLU A 70 18.80 -18.97 39.52
CA GLU A 70 19.58 -18.33 40.59
C GLU A 70 18.90 -18.48 41.96
N ALA A 71 17.57 -18.40 42.01
CA ALA A 71 16.80 -18.57 43.24
C ALA A 71 16.75 -20.02 43.71
N GLU A 72 16.74 -20.99 42.80
CA GLU A 72 16.90 -22.40 43.14
C GLU A 72 18.25 -22.66 43.83
N GLN A 73 19.32 -22.03 43.33
CA GLN A 73 20.64 -22.10 43.97
C GLN A 73 20.65 -21.44 45.36
N ILE A 74 19.96 -20.31 45.53
CA ILE A 74 19.81 -19.65 46.84
C ILE A 74 19.01 -20.51 47.81
N ALA A 75 17.91 -21.11 47.36
CA ALA A 75 17.10 -22.02 48.18
C ALA A 75 17.92 -23.23 48.67
N ALA A 76 18.73 -23.80 47.78
CA ALA A 76 19.60 -24.94 48.09
C ALA A 76 20.80 -24.58 48.99
N ASN A 77 21.54 -23.52 48.64
CA ASN A 77 22.88 -23.24 49.17
C ASN A 77 22.95 -22.01 50.10
N GLY A 78 21.84 -21.33 50.34
CA GLY A 78 21.80 -20.07 51.07
C GLY A 78 21.97 -18.84 50.17
N SER A 79 21.48 -17.69 50.64
CA SER A 79 21.55 -16.44 49.88
C SER A 79 22.98 -15.93 49.72
N HIS A 80 23.18 -15.10 48.70
CA HIS A 80 24.50 -14.52 48.40
C HIS A 80 25.09 -13.80 49.61
N GLU A 81 24.27 -13.03 50.34
CA GLU A 81 24.66 -12.34 51.58
C GLU A 81 25.01 -13.32 52.71
N ALA A 82 24.28 -14.43 52.84
CA ALA A 82 24.54 -15.44 53.87
C ALA A 82 25.82 -16.23 53.57
N ARG A 83 26.08 -16.56 52.31
CA ARG A 83 27.31 -17.21 51.85
C ARG A 83 28.54 -16.33 52.06
N VAL A 84 28.43 -15.04 51.79
CA VAL A 84 29.50 -14.05 52.07
C VAL A 84 29.76 -13.93 53.58
N PHE A 85 28.71 -13.88 54.40
CA PHE A 85 28.85 -13.84 55.85
C PHE A 85 29.53 -15.12 56.38
N GLU A 86 29.13 -16.30 55.93
CA GLU A 86 29.69 -17.57 56.41
C GLU A 86 31.16 -17.73 56.00
N ALA A 87 31.54 -17.33 54.79
CA ALA A 87 32.94 -17.30 54.35
C ALA A 87 33.80 -16.36 55.21
N LEU A 88 33.28 -15.18 55.56
CA LEU A 88 33.95 -14.22 56.43
C LEU A 88 33.96 -14.61 57.91
N ARG A 89 32.97 -15.39 58.36
CA ARG A 89 32.92 -15.95 59.71
C ARG A 89 33.98 -17.03 59.91
N GLN A 90 34.21 -17.85 58.89
CA GLN A 90 35.27 -18.86 58.89
C GLN A 90 36.68 -18.25 58.86
N ALA A 91 36.82 -17.09 58.22
CA ALA A 91 38.07 -16.32 58.15
C ALA A 91 38.16 -15.25 59.25
N VAL A 92 38.58 -15.66 60.46
CA VAL A 92 38.63 -14.83 61.68
C VAL A 92 39.41 -13.51 61.51
N GLU A 93 40.44 -13.48 60.65
CA GLU A 93 41.25 -12.27 60.37
C GLU A 93 40.69 -11.36 59.27
N GLY A 94 39.54 -11.71 58.70
CA GLY A 94 38.92 -11.03 57.57
C GLY A 94 39.60 -11.34 56.24
N LEU A 95 38.83 -11.22 55.15
CA LEU A 95 39.29 -11.46 53.78
C LEU A 95 39.31 -10.15 53.00
N SER A 96 40.31 -9.97 52.13
CA SER A 96 40.24 -8.97 51.06
C SER A 96 39.16 -9.34 50.04
N VAL A 97 38.75 -8.39 49.20
CA VAL A 97 37.73 -8.65 48.16
C VAL A 97 38.15 -9.78 47.22
N ALA A 98 39.44 -9.86 46.87
CA ALA A 98 39.96 -10.93 46.00
C ALA A 98 39.95 -12.30 46.67
N GLU A 99 40.36 -12.38 47.94
CA GLU A 99 40.34 -13.64 48.72
C GLU A 99 38.90 -14.11 49.00
N LEU A 100 37.97 -13.17 49.19
CA LEU A 100 36.54 -13.48 49.36
C LEU A 100 35.91 -14.02 48.07
N GLU A 101 36.29 -13.50 46.90
CA GLU A 101 35.85 -14.03 45.60
C GLU A 101 36.31 -15.49 45.40
N GLU A 102 37.52 -15.82 45.83
CA GLU A 102 38.06 -17.18 45.78
C GLU A 102 37.36 -18.12 46.77
N ALA A 103 37.12 -17.67 48.01
CA ALA A 103 36.45 -18.47 49.03
C ALA A 103 34.96 -18.77 48.73
N VAL A 104 34.25 -17.83 48.11
CA VAL A 104 32.83 -18.02 47.72
C VAL A 104 32.72 -18.77 46.38
N GLY A 105 33.76 -18.75 45.55
CA GLY A 105 33.88 -19.48 44.28
C GLY A 105 33.11 -18.85 43.11
N ASP A 106 32.43 -17.71 43.33
CA ASP A 106 31.67 -17.00 42.31
C ASP A 106 31.74 -15.48 42.54
N LYS A 107 32.30 -14.77 41.56
CA LYS A 107 32.49 -13.31 41.60
C LYS A 107 31.18 -12.54 41.62
N SER A 108 30.14 -13.06 40.96
CA SER A 108 28.82 -12.41 40.89
C SER A 108 28.09 -12.50 42.23
N VAL A 109 28.10 -13.68 42.84
CA VAL A 109 27.58 -13.96 44.19
C VAL A 109 28.29 -13.09 45.23
N THR A 110 29.62 -13.03 45.14
CA THR A 110 30.45 -12.25 46.07
C THR A 110 30.14 -10.77 46.01
N LYS A 111 30.06 -10.18 44.80
CA LYS A 111 29.77 -8.76 44.62
C LYS A 111 28.35 -8.37 45.06
N LEU A 112 27.36 -9.19 44.72
CA LEU A 112 25.95 -8.94 45.09
C LEU A 112 25.71 -9.16 46.58
N GLY A 113 26.28 -10.24 47.14
CA GLY A 113 26.17 -10.62 48.55
C GLY A 113 26.82 -9.62 49.49
N GLN A 114 27.99 -9.08 49.14
CA GLN A 114 28.68 -8.05 49.93
C GLN A 114 27.78 -6.82 50.17
N GLY A 115 27.19 -6.27 49.10
CA GLY A 115 26.37 -5.05 49.19
C GLY A 115 25.18 -5.20 50.12
N LYS A 116 24.52 -6.36 50.11
CA LYS A 116 23.38 -6.64 50.98
C LYS A 116 23.80 -7.01 52.40
N ALA A 117 24.86 -7.78 52.58
CA ALA A 117 25.43 -8.09 53.90
C ALA A 117 25.89 -6.82 54.65
N PHE A 118 26.41 -5.80 53.94
CA PHE A 118 26.69 -4.49 54.51
C PHE A 118 25.43 -3.76 54.99
N LYS A 119 24.36 -3.80 54.18
CA LYS A 119 23.08 -3.14 54.49
C LYS A 119 22.41 -3.76 55.72
N GLU A 120 22.48 -5.08 55.85
CA GLU A 120 21.96 -5.84 56.99
C GLU A 120 22.91 -5.81 58.21
N LYS A 121 24.05 -5.10 58.11
CA LYS A 121 25.09 -4.98 59.16
C LYS A 121 25.71 -6.31 59.58
N TRP A 122 25.72 -7.31 58.69
CA TRP A 122 26.33 -8.61 58.94
C TRP A 122 27.85 -8.57 58.86
N ILE A 123 28.38 -7.64 58.04
CA ILE A 123 29.81 -7.48 57.78
C ILE A 123 30.22 -6.01 57.91
N SER A 124 31.49 -5.76 58.27
CA SER A 124 32.10 -4.43 58.28
C SER A 124 33.51 -4.44 57.69
N LYS A 125 34.07 -3.26 57.41
CA LYS A 125 35.48 -3.12 57.03
C LYS A 125 36.39 -3.14 58.27
N SER A 126 37.60 -3.67 58.11
CA SER A 126 38.68 -3.58 59.09
C SER A 126 39.12 -2.12 59.30
N LYS A 127 39.85 -1.85 60.40
CA LYS A 127 40.30 -0.49 60.77
C LYS A 127 41.21 0.18 59.71
N ASP A 128 41.92 -0.60 58.90
CA ASP A 128 42.75 -0.14 57.79
C ASP A 128 41.98 -0.04 56.44
N GLY A 129 40.70 -0.43 56.43
CA GLY A 129 39.81 -0.37 55.29
C GLY A 129 40.07 -1.42 54.19
N LYS A 130 41.04 -2.33 54.39
CA LYS A 130 41.51 -3.27 53.34
C LYS A 130 40.82 -4.62 53.35
N LYS A 131 40.26 -5.05 54.49
CA LYS A 131 39.61 -6.36 54.66
C LYS A 131 38.16 -6.23 55.09
N LEU A 132 37.35 -7.23 54.78
CA LEU A 132 35.98 -7.40 55.24
C LEU A 132 35.96 -8.40 56.40
N MET A 133 35.13 -8.16 57.41
CA MET A 133 34.97 -9.02 58.58
C MET A 133 33.50 -9.24 58.90
N ALA A 134 33.14 -10.44 59.35
CA ALA A 134 31.84 -10.72 59.93
C ALA A 134 31.71 -10.04 61.31
N VAL A 135 30.57 -9.41 61.58
CA VAL A 135 30.30 -8.65 62.82
C VAL A 135 29.09 -9.20 63.57
N ALA A 136 28.11 -9.74 62.86
CA ALA A 136 26.96 -10.39 63.49
C ALA A 136 27.37 -11.75 64.10
N GLU A 137 26.85 -12.09 65.29
CA GLU A 137 27.09 -13.40 65.92
C GLU A 137 26.30 -14.53 65.23
N SER A 138 25.12 -14.20 64.71
CA SER A 138 24.26 -15.09 63.93
C SER A 138 23.44 -14.26 62.93
N ILE A 139 23.04 -14.90 61.83
CA ILE A 139 22.23 -14.27 60.77
C ILE A 139 20.94 -15.06 60.55
N LYS A 140 19.90 -14.36 60.08
CA LYS A 140 18.67 -14.98 59.59
C LYS A 140 18.57 -14.79 58.09
N ASP A 141 18.68 -15.89 57.34
CA ASP A 141 18.64 -15.87 55.87
C ASP A 141 17.19 -15.76 55.36
N THR A 142 16.62 -14.57 55.53
CA THR A 142 15.23 -14.26 55.15
C THR A 142 14.98 -14.46 53.65
N THR A 143 15.96 -14.17 52.79
CA THR A 143 15.84 -14.40 51.34
C THR A 143 15.62 -15.88 51.05
N ARG A 144 16.37 -16.77 51.70
CA ARG A 144 16.21 -18.22 51.51
C ARG A 144 14.87 -18.73 52.05
N GLU A 145 14.48 -18.29 53.25
CA GLU A 145 13.18 -18.67 53.84
C GLU A 145 12.01 -18.29 52.91
N GLN A 146 12.02 -17.07 52.39
CA GLN A 146 10.99 -16.58 51.46
C GLN A 146 10.95 -17.38 50.15
N LEU A 147 12.12 -17.77 49.62
CA LEU A 147 12.19 -18.58 48.40
C LEU A 147 11.73 -20.02 48.62
N LEU A 148 12.01 -20.64 49.77
CA LEU A 148 11.50 -21.96 50.12
C LEU A 148 9.98 -21.96 50.33
N GLU A 149 9.43 -20.90 50.89
CA GLU A 149 7.98 -20.72 51.03
C GLU A 149 7.30 -20.59 49.66
N ILE A 150 7.87 -19.79 48.74
CA ILE A 150 7.36 -19.67 47.37
C ILE A 150 7.53 -20.99 46.61
N GLN A 151 8.60 -21.75 46.83
CA GLN A 151 8.82 -23.04 46.18
C GLN A 151 7.75 -24.08 46.54
N SER A 152 7.20 -24.02 47.76
CA SER A 152 6.18 -24.96 48.24
C SER A 152 4.75 -24.48 48.02
N THR A 153 4.48 -23.18 48.10
CA THR A 153 3.12 -22.63 48.03
C THR A 153 2.80 -21.93 46.71
N HIS A 154 3.81 -21.77 45.85
CA HIS A 154 3.76 -21.01 44.59
C HIS A 154 3.33 -19.55 44.75
N THR A 155 3.31 -19.02 45.97
CA THR A 155 2.95 -17.64 46.28
C THR A 155 3.57 -17.20 47.62
N HIS A 156 3.32 -15.97 48.05
CA HIS A 156 3.71 -15.49 49.36
C HIS A 156 2.66 -14.49 49.88
N PRO A 157 2.26 -14.55 51.16
CA PRO A 157 1.17 -13.71 51.69
C PRO A 157 1.48 -12.21 51.67
N ASP A 158 2.75 -11.82 51.79
CA ASP A 158 3.19 -10.42 51.68
C ASP A 158 3.52 -10.02 50.23
N ALA A 159 2.71 -9.12 49.65
CA ALA A 159 2.91 -8.58 48.31
C ALA A 159 4.21 -7.77 48.14
N LYS A 160 4.77 -7.20 49.22
CA LYS A 160 6.05 -6.47 49.17
C LYS A 160 7.21 -7.40 48.90
N VAL A 161 7.18 -8.60 49.49
CA VAL A 161 8.20 -9.65 49.28
C VAL A 161 8.21 -10.09 47.82
N LEU A 162 7.04 -10.37 47.24
CA LEU A 162 6.92 -10.73 45.82
C LEU A 162 7.45 -9.63 44.89
N THR A 163 7.18 -8.36 45.22
CA THR A 163 7.68 -7.22 44.43
C THR A 163 9.20 -7.10 44.48
N GLU A 164 9.79 -7.31 45.65
CA GLU A 164 11.24 -7.27 45.83
C GLU A 164 11.93 -8.43 45.09
N LEU A 165 11.45 -9.66 45.25
CA LEU A 165 12.03 -10.85 44.62
C LEU A 165 11.91 -10.80 43.09
N LYS A 166 10.82 -10.24 42.54
CA LYS A 166 10.69 -9.94 41.11
C LYS A 166 11.74 -8.94 40.64
N LYS A 167 11.94 -7.84 41.36
CA LYS A 167 12.93 -6.82 41.02
C LYS A 167 14.36 -7.40 41.02
N ARG A 168 14.60 -8.37 41.90
CA ARG A 168 15.86 -9.12 41.99
C ARG A 168 15.99 -10.23 40.94
N LYS A 169 14.97 -10.47 40.11
CA LYS A 169 14.92 -11.55 39.11
C LYS A 169 15.05 -12.96 39.71
N LEU A 170 14.58 -13.15 40.95
CA LEU A 170 14.63 -14.43 41.65
C LEU A 170 13.37 -15.27 41.44
N ILE A 171 12.25 -14.62 41.14
CA ILE A 171 10.98 -15.30 40.85
C ILE A 171 10.39 -14.78 39.54
N LYS A 172 9.71 -15.67 38.82
CA LYS A 172 9.00 -15.36 37.60
C LYS A 172 7.49 -15.49 37.81
N PRO A 173 6.68 -14.49 37.45
CA PRO A 173 5.23 -14.64 37.45
C PRO A 173 4.80 -15.65 36.39
N GLN A 174 3.95 -16.58 36.77
CA GLN A 174 3.25 -17.50 35.89
C GLN A 174 1.75 -17.37 36.17
N LYS A 175 0.97 -17.03 35.15
CA LYS A 175 -0.49 -17.09 35.24
C LYS A 175 -0.92 -18.53 35.04
N VAL A 176 -1.57 -19.09 36.05
CA VAL A 176 -2.28 -20.37 35.94
C VAL A 176 -3.75 -20.05 35.74
N ILE A 177 -4.28 -20.51 34.60
CA ILE A 177 -5.68 -20.30 34.23
C ILE A 177 -6.37 -21.66 34.35
N SER A 178 -7.39 -21.72 35.21
CA SER A 178 -8.29 -22.86 35.34
C SER A 178 -9.73 -22.44 35.07
N PHE A 179 -10.63 -23.41 34.94
CA PHE A 179 -12.03 -23.14 34.63
C PHE A 179 -12.95 -23.79 35.65
N GLU A 180 -13.96 -23.05 36.07
CA GLU A 180 -15.10 -23.53 36.83
C GLU A 180 -16.24 -23.83 35.86
N VAL A 181 -16.62 -25.10 35.74
CA VAL A 181 -17.56 -25.60 34.75
C VAL A 181 -18.88 -26.00 35.41
N SER A 182 -20.00 -25.62 34.80
CA SER A 182 -21.37 -25.94 35.24
C SER A 182 -22.21 -26.44 34.06
N LYS A 183 -23.29 -27.18 34.35
CA LYS A 183 -24.21 -27.67 33.31
C LYS A 183 -24.89 -26.49 32.63
N GLY A 184 -24.91 -26.50 31.30
CA GLY A 184 -25.66 -25.54 30.49
C GLY A 184 -27.08 -26.06 30.19
N ASP A 185 -27.87 -25.22 29.53
CA ASP A 185 -29.29 -25.51 29.23
C ASP A 185 -29.51 -26.76 28.37
N LYS A 186 -28.52 -27.13 27.54
CA LYS A 186 -28.55 -28.29 26.65
C LYS A 186 -27.59 -29.40 27.08
N PHE A 187 -27.35 -29.56 28.38
CA PHE A 187 -26.44 -30.60 28.86
C PHE A 187 -26.90 -32.00 28.42
N ALA A 188 -25.99 -32.72 27.75
CA ALA A 188 -26.15 -34.12 27.36
C ALA A 188 -24.79 -34.82 27.43
N LEU A 189 -24.79 -36.15 27.58
CA LEU A 189 -23.56 -36.95 27.61
C LEU A 189 -23.02 -37.27 26.21
N GLU A 190 -23.84 -37.08 25.18
CA GLU A 190 -23.47 -37.29 23.79
C GLU A 190 -23.53 -35.97 23.02
N ILE A 191 -22.55 -35.79 22.15
CA ILE A 191 -22.52 -34.68 21.21
C ILE A 191 -23.25 -35.13 19.94
N THR A 192 -24.43 -34.56 19.69
CA THR A 192 -25.12 -34.76 18.41
C THR A 192 -24.24 -34.23 17.28
N LYS A 193 -24.01 -35.05 16.26
CA LYS A 193 -23.28 -34.62 15.07
C LYS A 193 -24.18 -33.70 14.25
N GLU A 194 -23.78 -32.44 14.12
CA GLU A 194 -24.44 -31.47 13.26
C GLU A 194 -23.84 -31.56 11.86
N GLU A 195 -24.69 -31.53 10.84
CA GLU A 195 -24.28 -31.48 9.44
C GLU A 195 -23.95 -30.02 9.05
N THR A 196 -22.90 -29.82 8.25
CA THR A 196 -22.45 -28.47 7.86
C THR A 196 -23.20 -27.94 6.66
N ASP A 197 -23.43 -28.81 5.67
CA ASP A 197 -24.03 -28.46 4.39
C ASP A 197 -25.10 -29.46 3.99
N LEU A 198 -26.05 -28.99 3.21
CA LEU A 198 -27.06 -29.82 2.57
C LEU A 198 -26.42 -30.56 1.38
N THR A 199 -26.48 -31.89 1.37
CA THR A 199 -25.94 -32.70 0.27
C THR A 199 -27.03 -33.21 -0.67
N ALA A 200 -26.66 -33.54 -1.91
CA ALA A 200 -27.57 -34.14 -2.88
C ALA A 200 -28.19 -35.47 -2.37
N ASP A 201 -27.40 -36.29 -1.67
CA ASP A 201 -27.87 -37.57 -1.11
C ASP A 201 -28.85 -37.38 0.04
N MET A 202 -28.64 -36.36 0.89
CA MET A 202 -29.60 -36.00 1.93
C MET A 202 -30.92 -35.56 1.32
N LEU A 203 -30.87 -34.73 0.27
CA LEU A 203 -32.05 -34.32 -0.49
C LEU A 203 -32.81 -35.51 -1.09
N ALA A 204 -32.09 -36.45 -1.71
CA ALA A 204 -32.67 -37.64 -2.33
C ALA A 204 -33.29 -38.62 -1.32
N SER A 205 -32.62 -38.83 -0.18
CA SER A 205 -33.07 -39.77 0.87
C SER A 205 -34.11 -39.17 1.83
N GLY A 206 -34.26 -37.84 1.86
CA GLY A 206 -35.06 -37.12 2.84
C GLY A 206 -34.42 -36.97 4.22
N ALA A 207 -33.17 -37.42 4.40
CA ALA A 207 -32.44 -37.35 5.67
C ALA A 207 -32.28 -35.93 6.22
N TRP A 208 -32.28 -34.91 5.34
CA TRP A 208 -32.19 -33.50 5.74
C TRP A 208 -33.36 -33.03 6.63
N LYS A 209 -34.52 -33.70 6.58
CA LYS A 209 -35.71 -33.30 7.37
C LYS A 209 -35.52 -33.52 8.87
N THR A 210 -34.66 -34.47 9.24
CA THR A 210 -34.39 -34.85 10.63
C THR A 210 -32.96 -34.54 11.06
N ALA A 211 -32.10 -34.11 10.14
CA ALA A 211 -30.74 -33.72 10.45
C ALA A 211 -30.70 -32.35 11.15
N THR A 212 -29.82 -32.20 12.13
CA THR A 212 -29.52 -30.92 12.78
C THR A 212 -28.36 -30.27 12.04
N PHE A 213 -28.55 -29.03 11.55
CA PHE A 213 -27.52 -28.29 10.84
C PHE A 213 -26.84 -27.26 11.73
N LYS A 214 -25.55 -27.06 11.53
CA LYS A 214 -24.82 -25.96 12.17
C LYS A 214 -25.40 -24.61 11.68
N PRO A 215 -25.73 -23.66 12.58
CA PRO A 215 -26.17 -22.34 12.16
C PRO A 215 -25.14 -21.63 11.28
N TYR A 216 -25.59 -21.02 10.18
CA TYR A 216 -24.72 -20.25 9.30
C TYR A 216 -24.36 -18.91 9.95
N ASN A 217 -23.08 -18.54 9.90
CA ASN A 217 -22.61 -17.27 10.41
C ASN A 217 -22.81 -16.17 9.36
N PHE A 218 -23.90 -15.41 9.47
CA PHE A 218 -24.20 -14.29 8.57
C PHE A 218 -23.33 -13.03 8.81
N ASP A 219 -22.53 -12.99 9.88
CA ASP A 219 -21.63 -11.88 10.18
C ASP A 219 -20.26 -12.03 9.48
N ALA A 220 -19.99 -13.19 8.87
CA ALA A 220 -18.77 -13.42 8.12
C ALA A 220 -18.88 -12.89 6.68
N LEU A 221 -17.78 -12.36 6.15
CA LEU A 221 -17.68 -12.11 4.71
C LEU A 221 -17.86 -13.44 3.96
N GLY A 222 -18.67 -13.39 2.91
CA GLY A 222 -18.84 -14.53 2.01
C GLY A 222 -17.53 -14.89 1.30
N ALA A 223 -17.52 -16.05 0.65
CA ALA A 223 -16.38 -16.46 -0.16
C ALA A 223 -16.07 -15.42 -1.25
N ALA A 224 -14.80 -15.05 -1.38
CA ALA A 224 -14.33 -14.18 -2.44
C ALA A 224 -14.72 -14.79 -3.80
N GLN A 225 -15.32 -13.96 -4.65
CA GLN A 225 -15.63 -14.34 -6.01
C GLN A 225 -14.43 -13.90 -6.86
N ASP A 226 -13.67 -14.85 -7.40
CA ASP A 226 -12.47 -14.60 -8.21
C ASP A 226 -12.81 -14.00 -9.58
N ALA A 227 -13.34 -12.77 -9.58
CA ALA A 227 -13.73 -12.06 -10.78
C ALA A 227 -12.52 -11.43 -11.50
N GLY A 228 -12.62 -11.30 -12.82
CA GLY A 228 -11.65 -10.51 -13.58
C GLY A 228 -11.72 -9.03 -13.21
N ALA A 229 -10.57 -8.34 -13.25
CA ALA A 229 -10.46 -6.93 -12.93
C ALA A 229 -9.83 -6.13 -14.08
N LEU A 230 -10.28 -4.88 -14.24
CA LEU A 230 -9.68 -3.91 -15.15
C LEU A 230 -8.68 -3.03 -14.41
N HIS A 231 -7.59 -2.69 -15.09
CA HIS A 231 -6.61 -1.76 -14.55
C HIS A 231 -7.24 -0.38 -14.28
N PRO A 232 -7.03 0.27 -13.11
CA PRO A 232 -7.62 1.57 -12.78
C PRO A 232 -7.41 2.65 -13.84
N LEU A 233 -6.20 2.78 -14.37
CA LEU A 233 -5.91 3.71 -15.48
C LEU A 233 -6.76 3.43 -16.73
N SER A 234 -7.04 2.16 -17.07
CA SER A 234 -7.90 1.80 -18.20
C SER A 234 -9.36 2.15 -17.95
N LYS A 235 -9.80 2.07 -16.69
CA LYS A 235 -11.15 2.49 -16.29
C LYS A 235 -11.31 4.01 -16.47
N VAL A 236 -10.36 4.80 -15.97
CA VAL A 236 -10.36 6.27 -16.16
C VAL A 236 -10.20 6.64 -17.63
N ARG A 237 -9.34 5.96 -18.40
CA ARG A 237 -9.26 6.15 -19.87
C ARG A 237 -10.62 5.99 -20.53
N SER A 238 -11.38 4.96 -20.16
CA SER A 238 -12.71 4.70 -20.73
C SER A 238 -13.70 5.81 -20.38
N GLU A 239 -13.62 6.35 -19.16
CA GLU A 239 -14.43 7.49 -18.71
C GLU A 239 -14.14 8.75 -19.53
N PHE A 240 -12.86 9.10 -19.73
CA PHE A 240 -12.47 10.22 -20.58
C PHE A 240 -12.95 10.04 -22.03
N ARG A 241 -12.78 8.85 -22.62
CA ARG A 241 -13.29 8.54 -23.96
C ARG A 241 -14.79 8.78 -24.06
N GLN A 242 -15.55 8.35 -23.05
CA GLN A 242 -17.00 8.54 -23.03
C GLN A 242 -17.40 10.02 -22.95
N ILE A 243 -16.70 10.83 -22.13
CA ILE A 243 -16.92 12.28 -22.05
C ILE A 243 -16.73 12.94 -23.42
N PHE A 244 -15.66 12.58 -24.14
CA PHE A 244 -15.42 13.09 -25.49
C PHE A 244 -16.53 12.69 -26.47
N PHE A 245 -16.96 11.42 -26.46
CA PHE A 245 -18.06 10.97 -27.32
C PHE A 245 -19.38 11.67 -27.01
N GLU A 246 -19.71 11.89 -25.73
CA GLU A 246 -20.89 12.67 -25.33
C GLU A 246 -20.85 14.12 -25.83
N MET A 247 -19.65 14.67 -26.03
CA MET A 247 -19.43 16.04 -26.52
C MET A 247 -19.27 16.13 -28.04
N GLY A 248 -19.47 15.01 -28.75
CA GLY A 248 -19.43 14.93 -30.21
C GLY A 248 -18.02 14.95 -30.79
N PHE A 249 -17.03 14.47 -30.05
CA PHE A 249 -15.66 14.33 -30.56
C PHE A 249 -15.44 12.99 -31.24
N GLU A 250 -14.59 12.99 -32.26
CA GLU A 250 -14.12 11.83 -32.98
C GLU A 250 -12.71 11.43 -32.49
N GLU A 251 -12.49 10.13 -32.25
CA GLU A 251 -11.21 9.62 -31.77
C GLU A 251 -10.20 9.51 -32.92
N MET A 252 -9.05 10.15 -32.78
CA MET A 252 -7.98 10.12 -33.77
C MET A 252 -7.20 8.80 -33.71
N PRO A 253 -6.74 8.26 -34.87
CA PRO A 253 -5.86 7.09 -34.89
C PRO A 253 -4.45 7.47 -34.40
N THR A 254 -4.05 6.89 -33.27
CA THR A 254 -2.73 7.15 -32.64
C THR A 254 -1.76 5.97 -32.73
N ASP A 255 -2.02 5.02 -33.62
CA ASP A 255 -1.40 3.70 -33.80
C ASP A 255 0.11 3.70 -34.20
N LYS A 256 0.83 4.78 -33.89
CA LYS A 256 2.27 4.95 -34.09
C LYS A 256 2.92 5.61 -32.87
N TYR A 257 3.90 4.94 -32.28
CA TYR A 257 4.75 5.53 -31.24
C TYR A 257 5.95 6.29 -31.80
N VAL A 258 6.38 5.94 -33.01
CA VAL A 258 7.50 6.58 -33.69
C VAL A 258 6.97 7.66 -34.63
N GLU A 259 7.51 8.86 -34.52
CA GLU A 259 7.20 10.01 -35.37
C GLU A 259 8.47 10.56 -36.02
N SER A 260 8.30 11.26 -37.14
CA SER A 260 9.37 12.11 -37.68
C SER A 260 9.43 13.43 -36.93
N GLY A 261 10.62 14.04 -36.88
CA GLY A 261 10.81 15.39 -36.35
C GLY A 261 9.87 16.42 -37.00
N PHE A 262 9.53 16.20 -38.27
CA PHE A 262 8.55 16.98 -39.01
C PHE A 262 7.20 17.01 -38.29
N TRP A 263 6.57 15.85 -38.04
CA TRP A 263 5.24 15.81 -37.41
C TRP A 263 5.29 16.11 -35.92
N ASN A 264 6.35 15.68 -35.24
CA ASN A 264 6.47 15.88 -33.80
C ASN A 264 6.84 17.32 -33.43
N PHE A 265 7.41 18.11 -34.35
CA PHE A 265 7.89 19.45 -34.02
C PHE A 265 7.71 20.50 -35.14
N ASP A 266 8.25 20.28 -36.35
CA ASP A 266 8.30 21.34 -37.38
C ASP A 266 6.91 21.76 -37.86
N ALA A 267 6.03 20.78 -38.08
CA ALA A 267 4.63 20.95 -38.48
C ALA A 267 3.81 21.73 -37.44
N LEU A 268 4.23 21.68 -36.18
CA LEU A 268 3.66 22.44 -35.07
C LEU A 268 4.24 23.86 -34.98
N PHE A 269 5.15 24.27 -35.86
CA PHE A 269 5.86 25.54 -35.72
C PHE A 269 6.76 25.63 -34.46
N VAL A 270 7.26 24.49 -33.97
CA VAL A 270 8.33 24.45 -32.94
C VAL A 270 9.68 24.61 -33.64
N PRO A 271 10.56 25.55 -33.27
CA PRO A 271 11.82 25.77 -33.98
C PRO A 271 12.80 24.60 -33.80
N GLN A 272 13.72 24.40 -34.74
CA GLN A 272 14.70 23.29 -34.69
C GLN A 272 15.74 23.41 -33.58
N GLN A 273 15.98 24.61 -33.04
CA GLN A 273 16.87 24.82 -31.89
C GLN A 273 16.14 24.76 -30.54
N HIS A 274 14.86 24.35 -30.53
CA HIS A 274 14.09 24.32 -29.30
C HIS A 274 14.66 23.28 -28.32
N PRO A 275 14.85 23.60 -27.02
CA PRO A 275 15.43 22.67 -26.03
C PRO A 275 14.70 21.33 -25.94
N ALA A 276 13.38 21.31 -26.12
CA ALA A 276 12.61 20.06 -26.16
C ALA A 276 13.07 19.05 -27.25
N ARG A 277 13.86 19.48 -28.25
CA ARG A 277 14.48 18.60 -29.26
C ARG A 277 15.86 18.07 -28.82
N ASP A 278 16.38 18.48 -27.68
CA ASP A 278 17.67 17.99 -27.20
C ASP A 278 17.57 16.52 -26.78
N LEU A 279 18.71 15.82 -26.84
CA LEU A 279 18.82 14.42 -26.40
C LEU A 279 18.45 14.22 -24.91
N GLN A 280 18.48 15.30 -24.12
CA GLN A 280 18.09 15.28 -22.71
C GLN A 280 16.58 15.22 -22.53
N ASP A 281 15.78 15.64 -23.51
CA ASP A 281 14.32 15.72 -23.39
C ASP A 281 13.60 14.72 -24.30
N THR A 282 14.19 14.38 -25.45
CA THR A 282 13.56 13.53 -26.48
C THR A 282 14.33 12.25 -26.74
N PHE A 283 13.61 11.12 -26.79
CA PHE A 283 14.15 9.85 -27.26
C PHE A 283 14.22 9.80 -28.78
N TYR A 284 15.43 9.79 -29.32
CA TYR A 284 15.69 9.62 -30.75
C TYR A 284 15.90 8.15 -31.12
N ILE A 285 15.42 7.76 -32.30
CA ILE A 285 15.54 6.40 -32.80
C ILE A 285 16.94 6.17 -33.40
N SER A 286 17.59 5.10 -32.95
CA SER A 286 18.91 4.70 -33.45
C SER A 286 18.84 3.88 -34.75
N ASP A 287 17.76 3.12 -34.96
CA ASP A 287 17.48 2.35 -36.16
C ASP A 287 15.96 2.11 -36.33
N PRO A 288 15.33 2.52 -37.45
CA PRO A 288 15.87 3.41 -38.48
C PRO A 288 16.07 4.84 -37.95
N LYS A 289 17.14 5.53 -38.37
CA LYS A 289 17.45 6.90 -37.88
C LYS A 289 16.57 7.99 -38.49
N ALA A 290 16.15 7.80 -39.72
CA ALA A 290 15.45 8.80 -40.51
C ALA A 290 14.20 8.20 -41.17
N ALA A 291 13.15 9.01 -41.22
CA ALA A 291 11.95 8.76 -41.97
C ALA A 291 12.14 9.10 -43.45
N ALA A 292 11.25 8.57 -44.28
CA ALA A 292 10.98 9.20 -45.57
C ALA A 292 10.25 10.54 -45.36
N PRO A 293 10.34 11.49 -46.31
CA PRO A 293 9.51 12.69 -46.31
C PRO A 293 8.01 12.37 -46.15
N PRO A 294 7.23 13.30 -45.57
CA PRO A 294 5.81 13.08 -45.33
C PRO A 294 5.09 12.85 -46.66
N LYS A 295 4.16 11.89 -46.67
CA LYS A 295 3.40 11.48 -47.85
C LYS A 295 2.04 10.92 -47.45
N ALA A 296 1.13 10.86 -48.41
CA ALA A 296 -0.15 10.19 -48.27
C ALA A 296 0.06 8.72 -47.87
N ARG A 297 -0.68 8.27 -46.85
CA ARG A 297 -0.64 6.88 -46.35
C ARG A 297 -1.73 6.00 -46.97
N ASP A 298 -2.82 6.63 -47.37
CA ASP A 298 -4.05 5.98 -47.79
C ASP A 298 -4.47 6.57 -49.15
N ALA A 299 -5.16 5.80 -50.00
CA ALA A 299 -5.54 6.25 -51.34
C ALA A 299 -6.50 7.44 -51.34
N ASP A 300 -7.23 7.64 -50.25
CA ASP A 300 -8.19 8.72 -50.07
C ASP A 300 -7.53 10.04 -49.62
N ASP A 301 -6.26 10.01 -49.21
CA ASP A 301 -5.53 11.20 -48.79
C ASP A 301 -4.98 11.95 -50.02
N LYS A 302 -5.72 12.98 -50.42
CA LYS A 302 -5.41 13.84 -51.58
C LYS A 302 -4.59 15.09 -51.21
N SER A 303 -4.01 15.13 -50.02
CA SER A 303 -3.31 16.31 -49.50
C SER A 303 -1.98 16.53 -50.22
N ASN A 304 -1.61 17.80 -50.43
CA ASN A 304 -0.37 18.17 -51.12
C ASN A 304 0.81 18.26 -50.15
N TYR A 305 1.48 17.14 -49.91
CA TYR A 305 2.58 17.05 -48.94
C TYR A 305 3.84 17.82 -49.35
N ASP A 306 4.13 17.94 -50.65
CA ASP A 306 5.27 18.70 -51.14
C ASP A 306 5.10 20.19 -50.86
N GLU A 307 3.90 20.71 -51.15
CA GLU A 307 3.55 22.10 -50.81
C GLU A 307 3.56 22.33 -49.30
N TYR A 308 3.01 21.41 -48.51
CA TYR A 308 3.03 21.52 -47.07
C TYR A 308 4.46 21.57 -46.52
N TRP A 309 5.34 20.68 -46.98
CA TRP A 309 6.75 20.67 -46.62
C TRP A 309 7.44 21.99 -46.94
N GLN A 310 7.23 22.55 -48.14
CA GLN A 310 7.81 23.84 -48.52
C GLN A 310 7.22 25.01 -47.71
N ASN A 311 5.92 24.97 -47.40
CA ASN A 311 5.28 25.97 -46.55
C ASN A 311 5.86 25.97 -45.14
N VAL A 312 6.03 24.79 -44.53
CA VAL A 312 6.67 24.63 -43.21
C VAL A 312 8.10 25.16 -43.25
N ARG A 313 8.91 24.74 -44.23
CA ARG A 313 10.27 25.28 -44.38
C ARG A 313 10.26 26.82 -44.47
N GLN A 314 9.45 27.39 -45.35
CA GLN A 314 9.44 28.82 -45.62
C GLN A 314 8.97 29.63 -44.38
N VAL A 315 7.91 29.18 -43.70
CA VAL A 315 7.36 29.89 -42.53
C VAL A 315 8.36 29.89 -41.36
N HIS A 316 9.14 28.83 -41.19
CA HIS A 316 10.22 28.78 -40.20
C HIS A 316 11.41 29.66 -40.59
N GLU A 317 11.90 29.53 -41.83
CA GLU A 317 13.17 30.09 -42.27
C GLU A 317 13.09 31.59 -42.57
N THR A 318 12.09 32.03 -43.33
CA THR A 318 11.97 33.42 -43.81
C THR A 318 10.66 34.11 -43.44
N GLY A 319 9.70 33.36 -42.89
CA GLY A 319 8.36 33.84 -42.61
C GLY A 319 7.42 33.69 -43.79
N LYS A 320 6.14 33.46 -43.49
CA LYS A 320 5.02 33.36 -44.43
C LYS A 320 3.72 33.66 -43.69
N PHE A 321 2.62 33.86 -44.42
CA PHE A 321 1.28 34.03 -43.85
C PHE A 321 1.16 35.21 -42.85
N GLY A 322 1.93 36.28 -43.10
CA GLY A 322 1.97 37.46 -42.22
C GLY A 322 2.90 37.33 -41.00
N SER A 323 3.58 36.20 -40.84
CA SER A 323 4.62 36.00 -39.83
C SER A 323 6.01 36.30 -40.39
N ILE A 324 6.93 36.74 -39.52
CA ILE A 324 8.34 36.96 -39.83
C ILE A 324 9.19 35.69 -39.70
N GLY A 325 8.58 34.58 -39.25
CA GLY A 325 9.26 33.31 -38.99
C GLY A 325 10.27 33.37 -37.85
N TYR A 326 11.05 32.29 -37.71
CA TYR A 326 12.13 32.19 -36.71
C TYR A 326 13.47 32.72 -37.22
N ARG A 327 13.63 32.91 -38.54
CA ARG A 327 14.81 33.53 -39.18
C ARG A 327 16.10 32.74 -38.92
N TYR A 328 16.04 31.43 -39.18
CA TYR A 328 17.18 30.51 -39.10
C TYR A 328 17.18 29.55 -40.31
N PRO A 329 18.35 29.00 -40.70
CA PRO A 329 18.41 28.02 -41.80
C PRO A 329 17.73 26.70 -41.39
N TRP A 330 16.63 26.37 -42.06
CA TRP A 330 15.86 25.16 -41.76
C TRP A 330 16.52 23.92 -42.38
N SER A 331 16.72 22.87 -41.56
CA SER A 331 17.36 21.63 -41.97
C SER A 331 16.34 20.52 -42.29
N PRO A 332 16.33 19.98 -43.52
CA PRO A 332 15.58 18.78 -43.86
C PRO A 332 15.93 17.58 -42.96
N ASP A 333 17.21 17.42 -42.62
CA ASP A 333 17.70 16.24 -41.89
C ASP A 333 17.13 16.16 -40.48
N GLU A 334 17.00 17.30 -39.78
CA GLU A 334 16.37 17.36 -38.46
C GLU A 334 14.88 16.99 -38.51
N SER A 335 14.22 17.33 -39.62
CA SER A 335 12.79 17.06 -39.81
C SER A 335 12.53 15.60 -40.15
N LEU A 336 13.50 14.92 -40.78
CA LEU A 336 13.41 13.49 -41.08
C LEU A 336 13.85 12.61 -39.93
N ARG A 337 14.58 13.15 -38.94
CA ARG A 337 15.08 12.40 -37.80
C ARG A 337 13.92 11.79 -37.00
N LEU A 338 14.02 10.50 -36.70
CA LEU A 338 12.95 9.76 -36.02
C LEU A 338 13.05 9.89 -34.49
N VAL A 339 11.89 10.02 -33.85
CA VAL A 339 11.72 10.14 -32.40
C VAL A 339 10.62 9.23 -31.88
N LEU A 340 10.67 8.86 -30.61
CA LEU A 340 9.46 8.44 -29.90
C LEU A 340 8.59 9.69 -29.67
N ARG A 341 7.31 9.60 -30.01
CA ARG A 341 6.35 10.70 -29.95
C ARG A 341 6.30 11.31 -28.54
N THR A 342 6.58 12.60 -28.44
CA THR A 342 6.70 13.31 -27.15
C THR A 342 5.38 13.87 -26.65
N HIS A 343 4.40 14.03 -27.54
CA HIS A 343 3.04 14.49 -27.28
C HIS A 343 2.08 14.04 -28.40
N THR A 344 0.80 13.86 -28.09
CA THR A 344 -0.21 13.45 -29.08
C THR A 344 -0.54 14.52 -30.13
N THR A 345 -0.08 15.76 -29.94
CA THR A 345 -0.27 16.89 -30.86
C THR A 345 0.32 16.65 -32.26
N ALA A 346 1.29 15.73 -32.38
CA ALA A 346 1.79 15.27 -33.67
C ALA A 346 0.69 14.62 -34.52
N ILE A 347 -0.22 13.87 -33.88
CA ILE A 347 -1.37 13.23 -34.51
C ILE A 347 -2.41 14.28 -34.90
N SER A 348 -2.72 15.20 -33.99
CA SER A 348 -3.62 16.32 -34.26
C SER A 348 -3.20 17.12 -35.48
N THR A 349 -1.90 17.37 -35.64
CA THR A 349 -1.37 18.08 -36.80
C THR A 349 -1.57 17.32 -38.11
N ALA A 350 -1.36 16.00 -38.08
CA ALA A 350 -1.63 15.15 -39.25
C ALA A 350 -3.12 15.11 -39.61
N MET A 351 -4.00 15.06 -38.60
CA MET A 351 -5.45 15.08 -38.81
C MET A 351 -5.93 16.43 -39.34
N LEU A 352 -5.42 17.55 -38.84
CA LEU A 352 -5.75 18.90 -39.33
C LEU A 352 -5.27 19.14 -40.76
N HIS A 353 -4.08 18.62 -41.13
CA HIS A 353 -3.61 18.67 -42.51
C HIS A 353 -4.53 17.88 -43.45
N LYS A 354 -4.99 16.68 -43.03
CA LYS A 354 -6.01 15.92 -43.79
C LYS A 354 -7.35 16.69 -43.86
N LEU A 355 -7.77 17.34 -42.79
CA LEU A 355 -9.00 18.15 -42.76
C LEU A 355 -8.93 19.30 -43.77
N ALA A 356 -7.77 19.93 -43.95
CA ALA A 356 -7.58 21.04 -44.87
C ALA A 356 -7.89 20.69 -46.34
N SER A 357 -7.64 19.43 -46.74
CA SER A 357 -7.95 18.94 -48.09
C SER A 357 -9.41 18.51 -48.28
N GLN A 358 -10.17 18.34 -47.18
CA GLN A 358 -11.58 18.01 -47.23
C GLN A 358 -12.44 19.24 -47.57
N LYS A 359 -13.63 18.97 -48.11
CA LYS A 359 -14.61 19.99 -48.53
C LYS A 359 -15.98 19.62 -47.99
N GLY A 360 -16.51 20.48 -47.13
CA GLY A 360 -17.87 20.43 -46.65
C GLY A 360 -18.88 20.92 -47.69
N PRO A 361 -20.17 21.01 -47.32
CA PRO A 361 -21.26 21.41 -48.22
C PRO A 361 -21.09 22.79 -48.86
N ASP A 362 -20.37 23.70 -48.20
CA ASP A 362 -20.08 25.06 -48.64
C ASP A 362 -18.75 25.16 -49.43
N GLY A 363 -18.10 24.03 -49.71
CA GLY A 363 -16.81 23.98 -50.39
C GLY A 363 -15.60 24.37 -49.53
N ARG A 364 -15.78 24.57 -48.22
CA ARG A 364 -14.70 24.88 -47.28
C ARG A 364 -14.34 23.67 -46.42
N PRO A 365 -13.17 23.61 -45.77
CA PRO A 365 -12.89 22.58 -44.78
C PRO A 365 -14.00 22.57 -43.70
N PRO A 366 -14.62 21.41 -43.41
CA PRO A 366 -15.71 21.34 -42.44
C PRO A 366 -15.18 21.54 -41.01
N PRO A 367 -15.98 22.07 -40.08
CA PRO A 367 -15.66 22.04 -38.65
C PRO A 367 -15.44 20.61 -38.15
N ALA A 368 -14.54 20.45 -37.19
CA ALA A 368 -14.20 19.13 -36.64
C ALA A 368 -13.86 19.20 -35.16
N ARG A 369 -14.12 18.10 -34.45
CA ARG A 369 -13.80 17.90 -33.04
C ARG A 369 -13.07 16.58 -32.91
N TYR A 370 -11.80 16.64 -32.55
CA TYR A 370 -10.93 15.48 -32.47
C TYR A 370 -10.41 15.28 -31.06
N PHE A 371 -10.24 14.03 -30.65
CA PHE A 371 -9.56 13.72 -29.40
C PHE A 371 -8.67 12.50 -29.54
N SER A 372 -7.71 12.37 -28.63
CA SER A 372 -6.94 11.14 -28.50
C SER A 372 -6.53 10.91 -27.05
N ILE A 373 -6.37 9.64 -26.68
CA ILE A 373 -5.78 9.25 -25.41
C ILE A 373 -4.77 8.16 -25.69
N ASP A 374 -3.50 8.51 -25.64
CA ASP A 374 -2.43 7.58 -25.96
C ASP A 374 -1.12 7.93 -25.27
N ARG A 375 -0.20 6.96 -25.30
CA ARG A 375 1.10 7.03 -24.68
C ARG A 375 2.04 7.96 -25.44
N VAL A 376 2.83 8.69 -24.67
CA VAL A 376 3.88 9.60 -25.11
C VAL A 376 5.15 9.33 -24.31
N PHE A 377 6.29 9.74 -24.85
CA PHE A 377 7.61 9.39 -24.33
C PHE A 377 8.45 10.65 -24.16
N ARG A 378 9.05 10.82 -22.99
CA ARG A 378 9.95 11.95 -22.70
C ARG A 378 11.16 11.44 -21.95
N ASN A 379 12.35 11.91 -22.31
CA ASN A 379 13.60 11.51 -21.67
C ASN A 379 13.82 12.25 -20.34
N GLU A 380 12.77 12.35 -19.54
CA GLU A 380 12.81 13.00 -18.24
C GLU A 380 13.33 12.04 -17.16
N THR A 381 13.90 12.61 -16.09
CA THR A 381 14.34 11.81 -14.95
C THR A 381 13.15 11.19 -14.24
N VAL A 382 13.14 9.86 -14.11
CA VAL A 382 12.03 9.12 -13.49
C VAL A 382 12.01 9.32 -11.98
N ASP A 383 10.94 9.91 -11.45
CA ASP A 383 10.73 10.17 -10.03
C ASP A 383 9.37 9.61 -9.53
N ALA A 384 8.84 10.09 -8.41
CA ALA A 384 7.56 9.61 -7.87
C ALA A 384 6.34 10.16 -8.63
N THR A 385 6.53 11.19 -9.44
CA THR A 385 5.50 11.96 -10.16
C THR A 385 5.68 11.94 -11.68
N HIS A 386 6.87 11.61 -12.18
CA HIS A 386 7.23 11.60 -13.59
C HIS A 386 7.74 10.21 -14.01
N LEU A 387 7.20 9.72 -15.13
CA LEU A 387 7.66 8.53 -15.85
C LEU A 387 8.18 8.93 -17.22
N ALA A 388 9.11 8.14 -17.76
CA ALA A 388 9.61 8.32 -19.12
C ALA A 388 8.53 8.02 -20.19
N GLU A 389 7.48 7.29 -19.83
CA GLU A 389 6.29 7.06 -20.64
C GLU A 389 5.03 7.29 -19.80
N PHE A 390 4.04 7.97 -20.36
CA PHE A 390 2.76 8.25 -19.72
C PHE A 390 1.69 8.52 -20.80
N HIS A 391 0.42 8.58 -20.43
CA HIS A 391 -0.69 8.82 -21.36
C HIS A 391 -1.08 10.28 -21.38
N GLN A 392 -1.08 10.86 -22.57
CA GLN A 392 -1.60 12.18 -22.83
C GLN A 392 -3.03 12.06 -23.38
N VAL A 393 -3.95 12.77 -22.73
CA VAL A 393 -5.28 13.08 -23.27
C VAL A 393 -5.15 14.39 -24.01
N GLU A 394 -5.64 14.45 -25.25
CA GLU A 394 -5.66 15.67 -26.05
C GLU A 394 -7.00 15.84 -26.73
N GLY A 395 -7.49 17.08 -26.76
CA GLY A 395 -8.66 17.48 -27.53
C GLY A 395 -8.34 18.66 -28.45
N VAL A 396 -8.99 18.68 -29.60
CA VAL A 396 -8.84 19.68 -30.65
C VAL A 396 -10.21 20.04 -31.21
N ILE A 397 -10.50 21.33 -31.37
CA ILE A 397 -11.72 21.82 -32.03
C ILE A 397 -11.30 22.77 -33.14
N ALA A 398 -11.61 22.44 -34.39
CA ALA A 398 -11.43 23.29 -35.54
C ALA A 398 -12.79 23.84 -35.98
N ASP A 399 -12.96 25.17 -35.95
CA ASP A 399 -14.21 25.82 -36.34
C ASP A 399 -13.98 27.28 -36.75
N TYR A 400 -15.02 27.89 -37.29
CA TYR A 400 -15.05 29.30 -37.68
C TYR A 400 -15.55 30.16 -36.52
N GLY A 401 -14.86 31.29 -36.26
CA GLY A 401 -15.28 32.23 -35.21
C GLY A 401 -14.89 31.86 -33.77
N LEU A 402 -14.00 30.87 -33.59
CA LEU A 402 -13.50 30.52 -32.26
C LEU A 402 -12.73 31.68 -31.60
N THR A 403 -12.97 31.89 -30.30
CA THR A 403 -12.34 32.94 -29.48
C THR A 403 -11.71 32.37 -28.20
N LEU A 404 -10.85 33.13 -27.53
CA LEU A 404 -10.29 32.67 -26.26
C LEU A 404 -11.35 32.41 -25.18
N GLY A 405 -12.37 33.29 -25.11
CA GLY A 405 -13.47 33.13 -24.15
C GLY A 405 -14.26 31.84 -24.38
N GLY A 406 -14.49 31.47 -25.65
CA GLY A 406 -15.14 30.20 -25.99
C GLY A 406 -14.31 28.97 -25.58
N LEU A 407 -12.98 29.06 -25.61
CA LEU A 407 -12.11 27.98 -25.09
C LEU A 407 -12.28 27.84 -23.58
N MET A 408 -12.28 28.94 -22.83
CA MET A 408 -12.46 28.93 -21.38
C MET A 408 -13.83 28.36 -20.99
N GLU A 409 -14.90 28.81 -21.64
CA GLU A 409 -16.24 28.29 -21.41
C GLU A 409 -16.34 26.79 -21.74
N PHE A 410 -15.73 26.35 -22.84
CA PHE A 410 -15.65 24.93 -23.16
C PHE A 410 -14.89 24.14 -22.08
N MET A 411 -13.78 24.67 -21.55
CA MET A 411 -13.03 24.01 -20.48
C MET A 411 -13.86 23.87 -19.20
N ASP A 412 -14.63 24.89 -18.83
CA ASP A 412 -15.54 24.82 -17.68
C ASP A 412 -16.59 23.71 -17.86
N ILE A 413 -17.13 23.54 -19.06
CA ILE A 413 -18.08 22.45 -19.39
C ILE A 413 -17.38 21.08 -19.36
N PHE A 414 -16.22 20.97 -20.00
CA PHE A 414 -15.47 19.72 -20.13
C PHE A 414 -15.03 19.17 -18.77
N PHE A 415 -14.40 20.01 -17.94
CA PHE A 415 -13.99 19.63 -16.59
C PHE A 415 -15.15 19.55 -15.61
N GLY A 416 -16.24 20.29 -15.84
CA GLY A 416 -17.50 20.14 -15.09
C GLY A 416 -18.10 18.74 -15.19
N LYS A 417 -17.99 18.07 -16.35
CA LYS A 417 -18.37 16.65 -16.51
C LYS A 417 -17.50 15.69 -15.69
N MET A 418 -16.33 16.12 -15.24
CA MET A 418 -15.43 15.37 -14.35
C MET A 418 -15.60 15.76 -12.87
N GLY A 419 -16.59 16.60 -12.55
CA GLY A 419 -16.83 17.09 -11.19
C GLY A 419 -15.87 18.21 -10.75
N LEU A 420 -15.06 18.76 -11.66
CA LEU A 420 -14.16 19.86 -11.38
C LEU A 420 -14.85 21.19 -11.72
N THR A 421 -14.94 22.08 -10.73
CA THR A 421 -15.59 23.39 -10.87
C THR A 421 -14.68 24.51 -10.37
N GLY A 422 -14.96 25.76 -10.77
CA GLY A 422 -14.18 26.92 -10.35
C GLY A 422 -12.77 26.96 -10.95
N LEU A 423 -12.67 26.71 -12.26
CA LEU A 423 -11.38 26.73 -12.95
C LEU A 423 -10.73 28.11 -12.90
N GLN A 424 -9.41 28.12 -12.83
CA GLN A 424 -8.58 29.33 -12.92
C GLN A 424 -7.60 29.19 -14.08
N TYR A 425 -7.33 30.30 -14.75
CA TYR A 425 -6.54 30.32 -15.97
C TYR A 425 -5.32 31.22 -15.78
N LYS A 426 -4.15 30.74 -16.20
CA LYS A 426 -2.90 31.47 -16.14
C LYS A 426 -2.31 31.55 -17.55
N PRO A 427 -1.98 32.75 -18.07
CA PRO A 427 -1.26 32.87 -19.34
C PRO A 427 0.02 32.04 -19.33
N ALA A 428 0.25 31.31 -20.41
CA ALA A 428 1.39 30.42 -20.57
C ALA A 428 2.05 30.62 -21.94
N TYR A 429 3.07 29.82 -22.22
CA TYR A 429 3.73 29.78 -23.51
C TYR A 429 3.80 28.34 -24.00
N ASN A 430 3.20 28.07 -25.17
CA ASN A 430 3.57 26.92 -25.99
C ASN A 430 3.95 27.43 -27.39
N PRO A 431 4.98 26.86 -28.04
CA PRO A 431 5.44 27.37 -29.35
C PRO A 431 4.38 27.34 -30.45
N TYR A 432 3.39 26.45 -30.32
CA TYR A 432 2.36 26.19 -31.32
C TYR A 432 0.99 26.82 -30.99
N THR A 433 0.87 27.56 -29.88
CA THR A 433 -0.38 28.28 -29.52
C THR A 433 -0.17 29.77 -29.26
N GLU A 434 -1.11 30.59 -29.74
CA GLU A 434 -1.22 32.02 -29.43
C GLU A 434 -2.69 32.46 -29.48
N PRO A 435 -3.30 32.81 -28.34
CA PRO A 435 -2.78 32.76 -26.96
C PRO A 435 -2.72 31.34 -26.37
N SER A 436 -1.96 31.18 -25.28
CA SER A 436 -1.84 29.93 -24.50
C SER A 436 -2.21 30.15 -23.03
N MET A 437 -2.78 29.14 -22.38
CA MET A 437 -3.13 29.17 -20.95
C MET A 437 -2.98 27.80 -20.27
N GLU A 438 -2.44 27.83 -19.05
CA GLU A 438 -2.54 26.73 -18.09
C GLU A 438 -3.89 26.79 -17.36
N ILE A 439 -4.44 25.62 -17.05
CA ILE A 439 -5.73 25.44 -16.38
C ILE A 439 -5.49 24.87 -14.99
N PHE A 440 -6.10 25.49 -14.00
CA PHE A 440 -5.98 25.13 -12.59
C PHE A 440 -7.34 24.86 -11.97
N ALA A 441 -7.41 23.90 -11.04
CA ALA A 441 -8.58 23.67 -10.20
C ALA A 441 -8.18 23.48 -8.74
N TYR A 442 -9.06 23.88 -7.81
CA TYR A 442 -8.81 23.69 -6.39
C TYR A 442 -9.13 22.25 -5.97
N HIS A 443 -8.13 21.55 -5.45
CA HIS A 443 -8.30 20.17 -5.01
C HIS A 443 -8.61 20.12 -3.50
N GLN A 444 -9.85 19.76 -3.15
CA GLN A 444 -10.35 19.74 -1.77
C GLN A 444 -9.49 18.85 -0.85
N GLY A 445 -9.15 17.63 -1.29
CA GLY A 445 -8.36 16.69 -0.47
C GLY A 445 -6.89 17.10 -0.25
N LEU A 446 -6.34 18.01 -1.08
CA LEU A 446 -4.96 18.49 -0.97
C LEU A 446 -4.90 19.92 -0.42
N GLY A 447 -6.04 20.59 -0.26
CA GLY A 447 -6.14 21.97 0.23
C GLY A 447 -5.41 23.01 -0.63
N LYS A 448 -5.16 22.72 -1.91
CA LYS A 448 -4.36 23.61 -2.80
C LYS A 448 -4.88 23.62 -4.24
N LEU A 449 -4.52 24.68 -4.94
CA LEU A 449 -4.72 24.79 -6.38
C LEU A 449 -3.73 23.86 -7.11
N VAL A 450 -4.23 23.08 -8.07
CA VAL A 450 -3.45 22.09 -8.83
C VAL A 450 -3.63 22.36 -10.32
N GLU A 451 -2.53 22.29 -11.08
CA GLU A 451 -2.55 22.34 -12.54
C GLU A 451 -3.17 21.04 -13.09
N ILE A 452 -4.26 21.19 -13.83
CA ILE A 452 -5.03 20.07 -14.39
C ILE A 452 -4.85 19.92 -15.90
N GLY A 453 -4.27 20.91 -16.58
CA GLY A 453 -4.00 20.83 -18.02
C GLY A 453 -3.43 22.12 -18.60
N ASN A 454 -3.06 22.03 -19.87
CA ASN A 454 -2.56 23.16 -20.67
C ASN A 454 -3.42 23.26 -21.95
N SER A 455 -3.65 24.47 -22.43
CA SER A 455 -4.48 24.74 -23.59
C SER A 455 -4.06 26.00 -24.34
N GLY A 456 -4.63 26.21 -25.52
CA GLY A 456 -4.45 27.43 -26.29
C GLY A 456 -5.14 27.39 -27.64
N MET A 457 -4.91 28.43 -28.43
CA MET A 457 -5.37 28.52 -29.82
C MET A 457 -4.19 28.29 -30.75
N PHE A 458 -4.26 27.35 -31.69
CA PHE A 458 -3.14 27.07 -32.58
C PHE A 458 -2.77 28.28 -33.45
N ARG A 459 -1.47 28.45 -33.63
CA ARG A 459 -0.89 29.59 -34.34
C ARG A 459 -1.24 29.58 -35.83
N PRO A 460 -1.43 30.75 -36.47
CA PRO A 460 -1.62 30.84 -37.91
C PRO A 460 -0.46 30.24 -38.73
N GLU A 461 0.78 30.34 -38.26
CA GLU A 461 1.95 29.75 -38.95
C GLU A 461 1.87 28.23 -39.08
N MET A 462 1.25 27.58 -38.10
CA MET A 462 0.95 26.16 -38.13
C MET A 462 -0.25 25.89 -39.06
N LEU A 463 -1.37 26.60 -38.88
CA LEU A 463 -2.63 26.29 -39.57
C LEU A 463 -2.65 26.68 -41.06
N GLU A 464 -2.13 27.85 -41.42
CA GLU A 464 -2.13 28.30 -42.82
C GLU A 464 -1.11 27.52 -43.66
N SER A 465 -0.01 27.03 -43.05
CA SER A 465 0.98 26.21 -43.77
C SER A 465 0.44 24.87 -44.23
N MET A 466 -0.46 24.26 -43.45
CA MET A 466 -1.19 23.03 -43.80
C MET A 466 -2.37 23.27 -44.78
N GLY A 467 -2.68 24.53 -45.10
CA GLY A 467 -3.73 24.89 -46.07
C GLY A 467 -5.10 25.18 -45.47
N LEU A 468 -5.22 25.30 -44.13
CA LEU A 468 -6.47 25.76 -43.51
C LEU A 468 -6.66 27.27 -43.79
N PRO A 469 -7.90 27.72 -44.03
CA PRO A 469 -8.17 29.12 -44.29
C PRO A 469 -7.98 29.96 -43.02
N ARG A 470 -7.52 31.20 -43.19
CA ARG A 470 -7.14 32.10 -42.09
C ARG A 470 -8.23 32.38 -41.04
N ASP A 471 -9.49 32.28 -41.42
CA ASP A 471 -10.65 32.49 -40.54
C ASP A 471 -11.13 31.21 -39.84
N MET A 472 -10.59 30.04 -40.20
CA MET A 472 -10.72 28.82 -39.41
C MET A 472 -9.70 28.84 -38.30
N ARG A 473 -10.16 28.70 -37.06
CA ARG A 473 -9.33 28.71 -35.87
C ARG A 473 -9.43 27.37 -35.19
N VAL A 474 -8.41 27.03 -34.41
CA VAL A 474 -8.32 25.73 -33.76
C VAL A 474 -7.97 25.90 -32.29
N TYR A 475 -8.79 25.31 -31.42
CA TYR A 475 -8.45 25.08 -30.02
C TYR A 475 -7.63 23.81 -29.89
N GLY A 476 -6.65 23.80 -28.99
CA GLY A 476 -5.97 22.61 -28.54
C GLY A 476 -5.83 22.63 -27.02
N TRP A 477 -6.05 21.49 -26.38
CA TRP A 477 -5.76 21.30 -24.96
C TRP A 477 -5.33 19.87 -24.67
N GLY A 478 -4.58 19.70 -23.59
CA GLY A 478 -4.18 18.39 -23.14
C GLY A 478 -3.94 18.33 -21.65
N LEU A 479 -4.01 17.10 -21.14
CA LEU A 479 -3.69 16.75 -19.77
C LEU A 479 -3.11 15.33 -19.68
N SER A 480 -2.42 15.02 -18.59
CA SER A 480 -2.03 13.64 -18.29
C SER A 480 -3.24 12.85 -17.79
N LEU A 481 -3.34 11.58 -18.18
CA LEU A 481 -4.35 10.67 -17.65
C LEU A 481 -3.99 10.19 -16.22
N GLU A 482 -2.70 10.06 -15.94
CA GLU A 482 -2.16 9.54 -14.67
C GLU A 482 -2.47 10.48 -13.52
N ARG A 483 -2.28 11.80 -13.69
CA ARG A 483 -2.46 12.76 -12.58
C ARG A 483 -3.90 12.75 -12.02
N PRO A 484 -4.97 12.87 -12.83
CA PRO A 484 -6.35 12.70 -12.35
C PRO A 484 -6.61 11.32 -11.73
N THR A 485 -6.03 10.26 -12.31
CA THR A 485 -6.19 8.90 -11.79
C THR A 485 -5.55 8.74 -10.41
N MET A 486 -4.33 9.24 -10.22
CA MET A 486 -3.64 9.23 -8.94
C MET A 486 -4.43 9.98 -7.87
N ILE A 487 -5.00 11.13 -8.23
CA ILE A 487 -5.86 11.91 -7.34
C ILE A 487 -7.12 11.11 -6.96
N LYS A 488 -7.83 10.55 -7.95
CA LYS A 488 -9.09 9.80 -7.76
C LYS A 488 -8.90 8.56 -6.86
N TYR A 489 -7.75 7.90 -6.98
CA TYR A 489 -7.42 6.69 -6.22
C TYR A 489 -6.50 6.94 -5.01
N ALA A 490 -6.25 8.20 -4.65
CA ALA A 490 -5.37 8.60 -3.55
C ALA A 490 -3.96 7.97 -3.60
N ILE A 491 -3.39 7.87 -4.80
CA ILE A 491 -2.05 7.33 -5.05
C ILE A 491 -1.03 8.47 -5.06
N SER A 492 0.01 8.37 -4.24
CA SER A 492 1.08 9.38 -4.18
C SER A 492 2.24 9.10 -5.13
N ASN A 493 2.39 7.86 -5.62
CA ASN A 493 3.50 7.44 -6.47
C ASN A 493 3.00 6.84 -7.79
N ILE A 494 3.36 7.46 -8.90
CA ILE A 494 2.91 7.05 -10.24
C ILE A 494 3.29 5.60 -10.59
N ARG A 495 4.36 5.06 -9.99
CA ARG A 495 4.84 3.69 -10.23
C ARG A 495 3.96 2.62 -9.60
N GLU A 496 3.14 3.00 -8.62
CA GLU A 496 2.10 2.14 -8.03
C GLU A 496 0.86 2.08 -8.92
N LEU A 497 0.73 3.04 -9.85
CA LEU A 497 -0.35 3.08 -10.82
C LEU A 497 0.05 2.51 -12.19
N LEU A 498 1.27 2.76 -12.68
CA LEU A 498 1.67 2.36 -14.04
C LEU A 498 3.03 1.66 -14.04
N GLY A 499 3.07 0.45 -14.62
CA GLY A 499 4.29 -0.32 -14.85
C GLY A 499 4.20 -1.76 -14.34
N HIS A 500 5.29 -2.52 -14.49
CA HIS A 500 5.37 -3.92 -14.07
C HIS A 500 5.41 -4.12 -12.55
N LYS A 501 5.51 -3.04 -11.77
CA LYS A 501 5.57 -3.05 -10.30
C LYS A 501 4.22 -2.78 -9.62
N VAL A 502 3.17 -2.58 -10.41
CA VAL A 502 1.82 -2.35 -9.90
C VAL A 502 1.35 -3.58 -9.12
N ASP A 503 0.84 -3.37 -7.91
CA ASP A 503 0.28 -4.44 -7.10
C ASP A 503 -1.01 -4.98 -7.74
N LEU A 504 -1.06 -6.28 -8.01
CA LEU A 504 -2.24 -6.92 -8.56
C LEU A 504 -3.42 -6.89 -7.58
N ASN A 505 -3.17 -6.87 -6.27
CA ASN A 505 -4.22 -6.70 -5.26
C ASN A 505 -4.86 -5.31 -5.36
N PHE A 506 -4.05 -4.28 -5.64
CA PHE A 506 -4.57 -2.94 -5.91
C PHE A 506 -5.49 -2.97 -7.14
N ILE A 507 -5.13 -3.68 -8.22
CA ILE A 507 -6.01 -3.82 -9.39
C ILE A 507 -7.30 -4.59 -9.05
N ALA A 508 -7.19 -5.70 -8.33
CA ALA A 508 -8.29 -6.62 -8.03
C ALA A 508 -9.32 -6.03 -7.07
N THR A 509 -8.88 -5.31 -6.05
CA THR A 509 -9.75 -4.76 -5.00
C THR A 509 -10.41 -3.45 -5.39
N ASN A 510 -9.84 -2.72 -6.35
CA ASN A 510 -10.41 -1.42 -6.74
C ASN A 510 -11.70 -1.60 -7.54
N PRO A 511 -12.79 -0.91 -7.15
CA PRO A 511 -14.09 -1.06 -7.77
C PRO A 511 -14.04 -0.72 -9.27
N ALA A 512 -14.96 -1.30 -10.03
CA ALA A 512 -15.22 -0.81 -11.38
C ALA A 512 -15.57 0.67 -11.29
N VAL A 513 -14.96 1.53 -12.13
CA VAL A 513 -15.36 2.93 -12.22
C VAL A 513 -16.78 2.93 -12.78
N ARG A 514 -17.75 3.05 -11.89
CA ARG A 514 -19.05 3.57 -12.23
C ARG A 514 -18.98 5.03 -11.91
N LEU A 515 -19.54 5.86 -12.80
CA LEU A 515 -19.85 7.23 -12.47
C LEU A 515 -20.57 7.18 -11.12
N ASP A 516 -20.03 7.85 -10.10
CA ASP A 516 -20.85 8.40 -9.02
C ASP A 516 -21.69 9.52 -9.66
N LYS A 517 -22.55 9.14 -10.62
CA LYS A 517 -23.72 9.91 -11.00
C LYS A 517 -24.75 9.44 -9.99
N ASP A 518 -24.90 10.21 -8.91
CA ASP A 518 -26.13 10.21 -8.13
C ASP A 518 -27.35 10.35 -9.06
#